data_AF-A0A9E3S687-F1
#
_entry.id   AF-A0A9E3S687-F1
#
_cell.length_a   1.000
_cell.length_b   1.000
_cell.length_c   1.000
_cell.angle_alpha   90.00
_cell.angle_beta   90.00
_cell.angle_gamma   90.00
#
_symmetry.space_group_name_H-M   'P 1'
#
loop_
_entity.id
_entity.type
_entity.pdbx_description
1 polymer ?
#
loop_
_entity_poly.entity_id
_entity_poly.type
_entity_poly.pdbx_seq_one_letter_code
_entity_poly.pdbx_strand_id
1 'polypeptide(L)'
;MGIILEMASGQVPFAPTPDVTLDVMKWDDCADECDAYILATLILRGKTTSPKKRAFVAEVVSRLALWDLELVEAMCGVDEATVAAPQEFLRTWACKRGWDTCAELGWESGAVYGMDGNRVLHSAYLAVRDAEALDRRVWSAQAGIYLPWIEERRVQLLPRLQAFVSLPVELDDGKFERLQDLSIGQLAFVLRGAGIDARTRRTIERLREARNLLAHLQPLSAWLALHEDLIG
;
A
#
# COMPACT_ATOMS: atom_id res chain seq x y z
N MET A 1 -33.89 17.06 12.55
CA MET A 1 -34.56 16.35 11.45
C MET A 1 -33.93 16.88 10.16
N GLY A 2 -32.93 16.20 9.63
CA GLY A 2 -32.26 16.61 8.39
C GLY A 2 -33.07 16.12 7.20
N ILE A 3 -33.29 16.97 6.20
CA ILE A 3 -33.92 16.59 4.93
C ILE A 3 -32.78 16.28 3.96
N ILE A 4 -32.71 15.05 3.48
CA ILE A 4 -31.80 14.64 2.41
C ILE A 4 -32.56 14.82 1.08
N LEU A 5 -32.00 15.61 0.17
CA LEU A 5 -32.52 15.79 -1.18
C LEU A 5 -31.61 15.02 -2.15
N GLU A 6 -32.12 13.94 -2.72
CA GLU A 6 -31.40 13.11 -3.70
C GLU A 6 -31.69 13.63 -5.13
N MET A 7 -30.64 13.77 -5.95
CA MET A 7 -30.73 14.41 -7.27
C MET A 7 -30.57 13.38 -8.40
N ALA A 8 -31.46 13.42 -9.40
CA ALA A 8 -31.47 12.45 -10.50
C ALA A 8 -30.88 12.96 -11.83
N SER A 9 -30.49 14.24 -11.98
CA SER A 9 -30.23 14.78 -13.34
C SER A 9 -29.34 16.03 -13.49
N GLY A 10 -28.51 16.39 -12.52
CA GLY A 10 -27.38 17.30 -12.76
C GLY A 10 -27.68 18.79 -13.03
N GLN A 11 -28.91 19.27 -12.87
CA GLN A 11 -29.19 20.72 -12.79
C GLN A 11 -30.10 21.06 -11.61
N VAL A 12 -29.61 21.93 -10.73
CA VAL A 12 -30.38 22.53 -9.64
C VAL A 12 -30.84 23.92 -10.11
N PRO A 13 -32.15 24.16 -10.31
CA PRO A 13 -32.62 25.51 -10.59
C PRO A 13 -32.50 26.44 -9.36
N PHE A 14 -32.30 25.88 -8.16
CA PHE A 14 -32.15 26.65 -6.92
C PHE A 14 -31.37 25.85 -5.86
N ALA A 15 -30.05 25.97 -5.81
CA ALA A 15 -29.30 25.54 -4.62
C ALA A 15 -29.59 26.55 -3.51
N PRO A 16 -30.07 26.14 -2.32
CA PRO A 16 -30.27 27.08 -1.23
C PRO A 16 -28.94 27.74 -0.86
N THR A 17 -28.99 29.01 -0.48
CA THR A 17 -27.82 29.74 0.02
C THR A 17 -27.64 29.38 1.51
N PRO A 18 -26.39 29.24 2.00
CA PRO A 18 -26.13 29.03 3.42
C PRO A 18 -26.78 30.14 4.26
N ASP A 19 -27.39 29.78 5.39
CA ASP A 19 -28.00 30.71 6.35
C ASP A 19 -27.61 30.30 7.78
N VAL A 20 -27.86 31.15 8.78
CA VAL A 20 -27.50 30.95 10.19
C VAL A 20 -28.01 29.61 10.75
N THR A 21 -29.08 29.07 10.19
CA THR A 21 -29.67 27.78 10.57
C THR A 21 -29.62 26.71 9.47
N LEU A 22 -28.98 27.00 8.33
CA LEU A 22 -28.89 26.11 7.18
C LEU A 22 -27.45 26.01 6.71
N ASP A 23 -26.82 24.87 6.96
CA ASP A 23 -25.55 24.53 6.33
C ASP A 23 -25.81 23.77 5.03
N VAL A 24 -25.13 24.18 3.96
CA VAL A 24 -25.25 23.55 2.64
C VAL A 24 -23.94 22.83 2.37
N MET A 25 -23.93 21.54 2.69
CA MET A 25 -22.80 20.68 2.40
C MET A 25 -22.96 20.11 0.99
N LYS A 26 -21.98 20.36 0.13
CA LYS A 26 -21.89 19.73 -1.19
C LYS A 26 -21.53 18.26 -0.98
N TRP A 27 -22.47 17.37 -1.23
CA TRP A 27 -22.19 15.94 -1.27
C TRP A 27 -21.49 15.63 -2.59
N ASP A 28 -20.19 15.39 -2.54
CA ASP A 28 -19.33 15.21 -3.72
C ASP A 28 -19.12 13.74 -4.11
N ASP A 29 -19.97 12.81 -3.65
CA ASP A 29 -19.85 11.36 -3.89
C ASP A 29 -18.42 10.83 -3.65
N CYS A 30 -17.83 11.26 -2.54
CA CYS A 30 -16.44 11.00 -2.19
C CYS A 30 -16.32 9.61 -1.55
N ALA A 31 -16.32 8.56 -2.37
CA ALA A 31 -15.64 7.33 -1.96
C ALA A 31 -14.14 7.62 -1.98
N ASP A 32 -13.45 7.41 -0.86
CA ASP A 32 -12.00 7.62 -0.77
C ASP A 32 -11.24 6.33 -0.43
N GLU A 33 -9.93 6.46 -0.19
CA GLU A 33 -9.07 5.33 0.19
C GLU A 33 -9.57 4.62 1.48
N CYS A 34 -10.21 5.35 2.41
CA CYS A 34 -10.77 4.76 3.62
C CYS A 34 -12.00 3.91 3.31
N ASP A 35 -12.90 4.39 2.44
CA ASP A 35 -14.05 3.60 2.00
C ASP A 35 -13.61 2.35 1.25
N ALA A 36 -12.63 2.49 0.35
CA ALA A 36 -12.03 1.37 -0.36
C ALA A 36 -11.41 0.35 0.60
N TYR A 37 -10.73 0.81 1.65
CA TYR A 37 -10.17 -0.06 2.68
C TYR A 37 -11.26 -0.79 3.48
N ILE A 38 -12.31 -0.10 3.91
CA ILE A 38 -13.44 -0.71 4.63
C ILE A 38 -14.09 -1.79 3.75
N LEU A 39 -14.40 -1.47 2.49
CA LEU A 39 -14.97 -2.44 1.55
C LEU A 39 -14.05 -3.65 1.35
N ALA A 40 -12.76 -3.42 1.09
CA ALA A 40 -11.78 -4.50 0.92
C ALA A 40 -11.73 -5.41 2.16
N THR A 41 -11.69 -4.84 3.37
CA THR A 41 -11.68 -5.66 4.59
C THR A 41 -12.98 -6.45 4.77
N LEU A 42 -14.14 -5.91 4.40
CA LEU A 42 -15.42 -6.62 4.44
C LEU A 42 -15.44 -7.81 3.49
N ILE A 43 -14.98 -7.63 2.25
CA ILE A 43 -14.89 -8.71 1.26
C ILE A 43 -13.93 -9.81 1.74
N LEU A 44 -12.77 -9.42 2.27
CA LEU A 44 -11.74 -10.35 2.68
C LEU A 44 -12.06 -11.12 3.97
N ARG A 45 -13.00 -10.65 4.81
CA ARG A 45 -13.45 -11.37 6.02
C ARG A 45 -13.97 -12.78 5.70
N GLY A 46 -14.56 -12.97 4.53
CA GLY A 46 -15.07 -14.27 4.08
C GLY A 46 -13.99 -15.26 3.62
N LYS A 47 -12.72 -14.85 3.53
CA LYS A 47 -11.63 -15.67 2.98
C LYS A 47 -10.83 -16.41 4.07
N THR A 48 -10.40 -17.63 3.74
CA THR A 48 -9.60 -18.53 4.61
C THR A 48 -8.12 -18.15 4.71
N THR A 49 -7.68 -17.07 4.06
CA THR A 49 -6.29 -16.59 4.07
C THR A 49 -5.86 -16.08 5.46
N SER A 50 -4.55 -16.06 5.77
CA SER A 50 -4.02 -15.54 7.04
C SER A 50 -4.36 -14.06 7.26
N PRO A 51 -4.50 -13.60 8.53
CA PRO A 51 -4.81 -12.20 8.83
C PRO A 51 -3.84 -11.18 8.22
N LYS A 52 -2.54 -11.48 8.23
CA LYS A 52 -1.51 -10.61 7.62
C LYS A 52 -1.64 -10.50 6.10
N LYS A 53 -1.93 -11.61 5.41
CA LYS A 53 -2.21 -11.56 3.97
C LYS A 53 -3.46 -10.76 3.65
N ARG A 54 -4.53 -10.89 4.44
CA ARG A 54 -5.74 -10.05 4.28
C ARG A 54 -5.43 -8.57 4.50
N ALA A 55 -4.65 -8.23 5.52
CA ALA A 55 -4.21 -6.85 5.75
C ALA A 55 -3.37 -6.32 4.59
N PHE A 56 -2.45 -7.14 4.07
CA PHE A 56 -1.67 -6.80 2.88
C PHE A 56 -2.56 -6.50 1.67
N VAL A 57 -3.49 -7.39 1.35
CA VAL A 57 -4.41 -7.20 0.22
C VAL A 57 -5.27 -5.96 0.43
N ALA A 58 -5.88 -5.79 1.60
CA ALA A 58 -6.73 -4.64 1.88
C ALA A 58 -6.00 -3.31 1.67
N GLU A 59 -4.76 -3.20 2.15
CA GLU A 59 -4.00 -1.95 2.02
C GLU A 59 -3.44 -1.68 0.64
N VAL A 60 -3.05 -2.71 -0.09
CA VAL A 60 -2.62 -2.52 -1.48
C VAL A 60 -3.82 -2.17 -2.35
N VAL A 61 -4.95 -2.85 -2.16
CA VAL A 61 -6.16 -2.60 -2.95
C VAL A 61 -6.74 -1.22 -2.66
N SER A 62 -6.85 -0.78 -1.40
CA SER A 62 -7.41 0.54 -1.06
C SER A 62 -6.65 1.68 -1.74
N ARG A 63 -5.32 1.64 -1.68
CA ARG A 63 -4.44 2.66 -2.30
C ARG A 63 -4.39 2.60 -3.81
N LEU A 64 -4.70 1.46 -4.42
CA LEU A 64 -4.76 1.35 -5.87
C LEU A 64 -6.14 1.72 -6.42
N ALA A 65 -7.20 1.34 -5.72
CA ALA A 65 -8.57 1.63 -6.12
C ALA A 65 -8.93 3.11 -5.95
N LEU A 66 -8.40 3.76 -4.91
CA LEU A 66 -8.76 5.13 -4.56
C LEU A 66 -10.29 5.22 -4.37
N TRP A 67 -10.99 5.90 -5.28
CA TRP A 67 -12.46 6.02 -5.29
C TRP A 67 -13.18 4.92 -6.09
N ASP A 68 -12.49 4.06 -6.85
CA ASP A 68 -13.11 3.05 -7.72
C ASP A 68 -13.47 1.78 -6.93
N LEU A 69 -14.67 1.76 -6.33
CA LEU A 69 -15.16 0.63 -5.55
C LEU A 69 -15.34 -0.66 -6.39
N GLU A 70 -15.61 -0.54 -7.69
CA GLU A 70 -15.65 -1.72 -8.59
C GLU A 70 -14.25 -2.33 -8.73
N LEU A 71 -13.21 -1.50 -8.76
CA LEU A 71 -11.83 -1.96 -8.76
C LEU A 71 -11.48 -2.66 -7.44
N VAL A 72 -11.99 -2.18 -6.29
CA VAL A 72 -11.83 -2.88 -5.00
C VAL A 72 -12.36 -4.30 -5.08
N GLU A 73 -13.61 -4.46 -5.52
CA GLU A 73 -14.26 -5.77 -5.65
C GLU A 73 -13.47 -6.69 -6.59
N ALA A 74 -13.08 -6.16 -7.75
CA ALA A 74 -12.35 -6.93 -8.76
C ALA A 74 -10.95 -7.36 -8.27
N MET A 75 -10.19 -6.46 -7.64
CA MET A 75 -8.86 -6.78 -7.11
C MET A 75 -8.93 -7.69 -5.88
N CYS A 76 -9.96 -7.56 -5.05
CA CYS A 76 -10.21 -8.51 -3.99
C CYS A 76 -10.64 -9.89 -4.52
N GLY A 77 -11.02 -10.00 -5.79
CA GLY A 77 -11.34 -11.27 -6.46
C GLY A 77 -10.13 -12.06 -6.98
N VAL A 78 -8.97 -11.41 -7.18
CA VAL A 78 -7.76 -12.06 -7.72
C VAL A 78 -6.85 -12.63 -6.63
N ASP A 79 -5.79 -13.34 -7.03
CA ASP A 79 -4.79 -13.89 -6.13
C ASP A 79 -3.83 -12.81 -5.60
N GLU A 80 -3.14 -13.10 -4.48
CA GLU A 80 -2.29 -12.13 -3.81
C GLU A 80 -1.03 -11.76 -4.62
N ALA A 81 -0.57 -12.63 -5.54
CA ALA A 81 0.58 -12.32 -6.39
C ALA A 81 0.21 -11.27 -7.43
N THR A 82 -1.01 -11.35 -7.99
CA THR A 82 -1.58 -10.29 -8.83
C THR A 82 -1.72 -8.97 -8.06
N VAL A 83 -2.16 -9.00 -6.80
CA VAL A 83 -2.23 -7.77 -5.98
C VAL A 83 -0.85 -7.17 -5.72
N ALA A 84 0.16 -8.01 -5.46
CA ALA A 84 1.53 -7.55 -5.22
C ALA A 84 2.22 -6.99 -6.48
N ALA A 85 1.81 -7.42 -7.68
CA ALA A 85 2.31 -6.96 -8.96
C ALA A 85 1.13 -6.61 -9.91
N PRO A 86 0.43 -5.49 -9.66
CA PRO A 86 -0.88 -5.21 -10.24
C PRO A 86 -0.84 -4.64 -11.67
N GLN A 87 0.34 -4.42 -12.24
CA GLN A 87 0.51 -3.65 -13.47
C GLN A 87 -0.33 -4.20 -14.62
N GLU A 88 -0.29 -5.52 -14.84
CA GLU A 88 -1.00 -6.14 -15.97
C GLU A 88 -2.52 -6.19 -15.75
N PHE A 89 -2.95 -6.43 -14.52
CA PHE A 89 -4.35 -6.37 -14.14
C PHE A 89 -4.92 -4.96 -14.37
N LEU A 90 -4.19 -3.93 -13.95
CA LEU A 90 -4.58 -2.54 -14.09
C LEU A 90 -4.58 -2.07 -15.55
N ARG A 91 -3.66 -2.54 -16.40
CA ARG A 91 -3.73 -2.29 -17.85
C ARG A 91 -4.98 -2.89 -18.47
N THR A 92 -5.32 -4.12 -18.07
CA THR A 92 -6.55 -4.77 -18.53
C THR A 92 -7.79 -4.01 -18.07
N TRP A 93 -7.79 -3.48 -16.84
CA TRP A 93 -8.85 -2.63 -16.31
C TRP A 93 -9.01 -1.34 -17.13
N ALA A 94 -7.90 -0.66 -17.42
CA ALA A 94 -7.90 0.55 -18.25
C ALA A 94 -8.50 0.30 -19.64
N CYS A 95 -8.10 -0.81 -20.28
CA CYS A 95 -8.64 -1.21 -21.58
C CYS A 95 -10.16 -1.42 -21.54
N LYS A 96 -10.69 -2.07 -20.50
CA LYS A 96 -12.14 -2.25 -20.31
C LYS A 96 -12.90 -0.93 -20.16
N ARG A 97 -12.27 0.07 -19.53
CA ARG A 97 -12.83 1.42 -19.35
C ARG A 97 -12.62 2.33 -20.57
N GLY A 98 -11.95 1.84 -21.63
CA GLY A 98 -11.61 2.63 -22.81
C GLY A 98 -10.55 3.70 -22.54
N TRP A 99 -9.78 3.57 -21.47
CA TRP A 99 -8.69 4.48 -21.14
C TRP A 99 -7.44 4.09 -21.92
N ASP A 100 -7.02 4.95 -22.84
CA ASP A 100 -5.85 4.74 -23.68
C ASP A 100 -4.70 5.73 -23.39
N THR A 101 -3.59 5.55 -24.10
CA THR A 101 -2.40 6.38 -23.96
C THR A 101 -2.44 7.66 -24.77
N CYS A 102 -3.52 7.94 -25.50
CA CYS A 102 -3.60 9.04 -26.46
C CYS A 102 -4.50 10.18 -25.97
N ALA A 103 -5.53 9.87 -25.19
CA ALA A 103 -6.46 10.86 -24.66
C ALA A 103 -5.98 11.46 -23.32
N GLU A 104 -6.07 12.79 -23.20
CA GLU A 104 -6.14 13.43 -21.88
C GLU A 104 -7.54 13.21 -21.33
N LEU A 105 -7.63 12.49 -20.22
CA LEU A 105 -8.89 12.17 -19.58
C LEU A 105 -9.22 13.19 -18.48
N GLY A 106 -10.50 13.57 -18.40
CA GLY A 106 -11.08 14.44 -17.39
C GLY A 106 -11.83 13.66 -16.30
N TRP A 107 -12.45 14.39 -15.38
CA TRP A 107 -13.23 13.82 -14.29
C TRP A 107 -14.41 12.97 -14.79
N GLU A 108 -15.06 13.41 -15.87
CA GLU A 108 -16.19 12.74 -16.51
C GLU A 108 -15.88 11.33 -17.01
N SER A 109 -14.59 11.01 -17.21
CA SER A 109 -14.15 9.68 -17.61
C SER A 109 -13.99 8.70 -16.44
N GLY A 110 -14.03 9.19 -15.20
CA GLY A 110 -13.67 8.46 -13.98
C GLY A 110 -12.16 8.25 -13.78
N ALA A 111 -11.31 8.61 -14.75
CA ALA A 111 -9.86 8.42 -14.67
C ALA A 111 -9.14 9.47 -13.80
N VAL A 112 -9.83 10.55 -13.44
CA VAL A 112 -9.29 11.69 -12.70
C VAL A 112 -10.28 12.12 -11.63
N TYR A 113 -9.79 12.39 -10.43
CA TYR A 113 -10.63 12.92 -9.36
C TYR A 113 -9.85 13.91 -8.49
N GLY A 114 -10.57 14.80 -7.80
CA GLY A 114 -9.99 15.73 -6.85
C GLY A 114 -10.01 15.13 -5.45
N MET A 115 -8.84 14.85 -4.86
CA MET A 115 -8.73 14.41 -3.46
C MET A 115 -7.82 15.36 -2.69
N ASP A 116 -8.29 15.84 -1.55
CA ASP A 116 -7.58 16.81 -0.70
C ASP A 116 -7.06 18.04 -1.46
N GLY A 117 -7.87 18.54 -2.41
CA GLY A 117 -7.51 19.67 -3.26
C GLY A 117 -6.48 19.37 -4.36
N ASN A 118 -6.03 18.11 -4.48
CA ASN A 118 -5.09 17.66 -5.50
C ASN A 118 -5.80 16.87 -6.61
N ARG A 119 -5.35 17.07 -7.84
CA ARG A 119 -5.77 16.23 -8.98
C ARG A 119 -5.05 14.88 -8.88
N VAL A 120 -5.79 13.82 -8.68
CA VAL A 120 -5.26 12.45 -8.61
C VAL A 120 -5.69 11.67 -9.84
N LEU A 121 -4.75 10.92 -10.44
CA LEU A 121 -5.01 10.01 -11.54
C LEU A 121 -5.33 8.62 -11.01
N HIS A 122 -6.30 7.96 -11.64
CA HIS A 122 -6.68 6.59 -11.33
C HIS A 122 -5.54 5.60 -11.64
N SER A 123 -5.35 4.57 -10.81
CA SER A 123 -4.19 3.65 -10.93
C SER A 123 -4.17 2.87 -12.24
N ALA A 124 -5.34 2.47 -12.77
CA ALA A 124 -5.40 1.84 -14.08
C ALA A 124 -5.03 2.80 -15.22
N TYR A 125 -5.38 4.08 -15.11
CA TYR A 125 -4.94 5.07 -16.09
C TYR A 125 -3.43 5.31 -16.01
N LEU A 126 -2.85 5.33 -14.81
CA LEU A 126 -1.39 5.33 -14.63
C LEU A 126 -0.73 4.10 -15.28
N ALA A 127 -1.34 2.91 -15.18
CA ALA A 127 -0.78 1.68 -15.74
C ALA A 127 -0.53 1.73 -17.25
N VAL A 128 -1.26 2.58 -17.98
CA VAL A 128 -1.10 2.78 -19.42
C VAL A 128 -0.29 4.03 -19.77
N ARG A 129 -0.29 5.10 -18.95
CA ARG A 129 0.41 6.37 -19.29
C ARG A 129 1.71 6.63 -18.54
N ASP A 130 1.82 6.20 -17.29
CA ASP A 130 2.96 6.48 -16.43
C ASP A 130 3.18 5.31 -15.46
N ALA A 131 3.92 4.30 -15.95
CA ALA A 131 4.25 3.12 -15.17
C ALA A 131 5.09 3.45 -13.92
N GLU A 132 5.91 4.50 -13.96
CA GLU A 132 6.75 4.90 -12.83
C GLU A 132 5.91 5.52 -11.71
N ALA A 133 4.89 6.33 -12.05
CA ALA A 133 3.93 6.84 -11.07
C ALA A 133 3.09 5.71 -10.46
N LEU A 134 2.72 4.70 -11.25
CA LEU A 134 2.07 3.50 -10.72
C LEU A 134 3.00 2.75 -9.76
N ASP A 135 4.26 2.51 -10.13
CA ASP A 135 5.23 1.82 -9.28
C ASP A 135 5.47 2.58 -7.97
N ARG A 136 5.50 3.92 -8.00
CA ARG A 136 5.52 4.75 -6.78
C ARG A 136 4.29 4.54 -5.90
N ARG A 137 3.10 4.38 -6.49
CA ARG A 137 1.86 4.12 -5.72
C ARG A 137 1.87 2.73 -5.09
N VAL A 138 2.29 1.71 -5.85
CA VAL A 138 2.47 0.34 -5.34
C VAL A 138 3.52 0.33 -4.23
N TRP A 139 4.66 0.98 -4.45
CA TRP A 139 5.71 1.14 -3.45
C TRP A 139 5.17 1.79 -2.18
N SER A 140 4.44 2.90 -2.28
CA SER A 140 3.89 3.59 -1.12
C SER A 140 3.01 2.64 -0.30
N ALA A 141 2.08 1.93 -0.97
CA ALA A 141 1.23 0.93 -0.33
C ALA A 141 2.02 -0.14 0.41
N GLN A 142 3.01 -0.73 -0.26
CA GLN A 142 3.86 -1.75 0.33
C GLN A 142 4.71 -1.19 1.50
N ALA A 143 5.28 0.00 1.36
CA ALA A 143 6.12 0.62 2.39
C ALA A 143 5.34 0.88 3.68
N GLY A 144 4.08 1.32 3.57
CA GLY A 144 3.20 1.54 4.72
C GLY A 144 2.94 0.28 5.56
N ILE A 145 3.13 -0.90 4.98
CA ILE A 145 2.88 -2.20 5.62
C ILE A 145 4.19 -2.86 6.05
N TYR A 146 5.13 -2.98 5.12
CA TYR A 146 6.33 -3.77 5.32
C TYR A 146 7.36 -3.09 6.19
N LEU A 147 7.49 -1.75 6.18
CA LEU A 147 8.46 -1.10 7.06
C LEU A 147 8.14 -1.34 8.55
N PRO A 148 6.88 -1.17 9.02
CA PRO A 148 6.50 -1.60 10.36
C PRO A 148 6.76 -3.08 10.64
N TRP A 149 6.36 -3.98 9.74
CA TRP A 149 6.53 -5.43 9.97
C TRP A 149 7.98 -5.88 10.00
N ILE A 150 8.84 -5.29 9.16
CA ILE A 150 10.28 -5.54 9.17
C ILE A 150 10.87 -5.12 10.52
N GLU A 151 10.45 -3.98 11.04
CA GLU A 151 10.95 -3.46 12.32
C GLU A 151 10.47 -4.29 13.51
N GLU A 152 9.19 -4.67 13.54
CA GLU A 152 8.66 -5.62 14.53
C GLU A 152 9.43 -6.94 14.49
N ARG A 153 9.70 -7.46 13.28
CA ARG A 153 10.44 -8.71 13.11
C ARG A 153 11.89 -8.59 13.55
N ARG A 154 12.55 -7.46 13.26
CA ARG A 154 13.89 -7.14 13.75
C ARG A 154 13.94 -7.21 15.27
N VAL A 155 13.02 -6.53 15.95
CA VAL A 155 12.92 -6.52 17.42
C VAL A 155 12.73 -7.93 17.98
N GLN A 156 11.87 -8.75 17.36
CA GLN A 156 11.64 -10.15 17.77
C GLN A 156 12.89 -11.03 17.62
N LEU A 157 13.80 -10.72 16.70
CA LEU A 157 15.02 -11.49 16.48
C LEU A 157 16.10 -11.15 17.53
N LEU A 158 16.12 -9.95 18.09
CA LEU A 158 17.20 -9.46 18.96
C LEU A 158 17.57 -10.41 20.11
N PRO A 159 16.64 -11.01 20.88
CA PRO A 159 16.99 -11.91 21.97
C PRO A 159 17.80 -13.13 21.51
N ARG A 160 17.57 -13.60 20.29
CA ARG A 160 18.32 -14.73 19.70
C ARG A 160 19.69 -14.30 19.17
N LEU A 161 19.82 -13.04 18.78
CA LEU A 161 21.04 -12.50 18.16
C LEU A 161 22.04 -11.97 19.18
N GLN A 162 21.58 -11.64 20.39
CA GLN A 162 22.42 -11.05 21.44
C GLN A 162 23.68 -11.86 21.76
N ALA A 163 23.61 -13.19 21.74
CA ALA A 163 24.76 -14.05 22.01
C ALA A 163 25.84 -14.02 20.91
N PHE A 164 25.53 -13.45 19.74
CA PHE A 164 26.40 -13.46 18.56
C PHE A 164 27.00 -12.09 18.23
N VAL A 165 26.66 -11.05 19.00
CA VAL A 165 27.14 -9.68 18.79
C VAL A 165 27.93 -9.22 19.99
N SER A 166 29.20 -8.89 19.77
CA SER A 166 30.03 -8.23 20.78
C SER A 166 29.77 -6.73 20.73
N LEU A 167 29.35 -6.15 21.85
CA LEU A 167 29.13 -4.71 22.00
C LEU A 167 30.31 -4.06 22.73
N PRO A 168 30.64 -2.80 22.42
CA PRO A 168 30.03 -1.97 21.37
C PRO A 168 30.43 -2.39 19.95
N VAL A 169 29.60 -2.06 18.96
CA VAL A 169 29.91 -2.23 17.54
C VAL A 169 30.28 -0.87 16.93
N GLU A 170 31.41 -0.81 16.23
CA GLU A 170 31.79 0.36 15.42
C GLU A 170 31.51 0.08 13.94
N LEU A 171 30.71 0.96 13.33
CA LEU A 171 30.37 0.97 11.91
C LEU A 171 30.66 2.34 11.30
N ASP A 172 30.57 2.45 9.97
CA ASP A 172 30.85 3.71 9.25
C ASP A 172 29.98 4.88 9.72
N ASP A 173 28.78 4.61 10.23
CA ASP A 173 27.81 5.60 10.69
C ASP A 173 27.83 5.83 12.21
N GLY A 174 28.73 5.18 12.94
CA GLY A 174 28.99 5.48 14.36
C GLY A 174 29.23 4.25 15.23
N LYS A 175 29.29 4.52 16.54
CA LYS A 175 29.47 3.52 17.58
C LYS A 175 28.13 3.20 18.24
N PHE A 176 27.79 1.93 18.31
CA PHE A 176 26.53 1.43 18.85
C PHE A 176 26.79 0.65 20.14
N GLU A 177 26.28 1.18 21.25
CA GLU A 177 26.42 0.59 22.60
C GLU A 177 25.36 -0.49 22.86
N ARG A 178 24.25 -0.48 22.09
CA ARG A 178 23.13 -1.40 22.27
C ARG A 178 22.73 -2.05 20.95
N LEU A 179 22.40 -3.34 21.02
CA LEU A 179 21.96 -4.11 19.86
C LEU A 179 20.65 -3.56 19.26
N GLN A 180 19.78 -2.98 20.09
CA GLN A 180 18.49 -2.41 19.66
C GLN A 180 18.66 -1.24 18.70
N ASP A 181 19.79 -0.54 18.78
CA ASP A 181 20.08 0.64 17.96
C ASP A 181 20.54 0.27 16.54
N LEU A 182 20.87 -1.01 16.29
CA LEU A 182 21.25 -1.50 14.97
C LEU A 182 20.02 -1.78 14.09
N SER A 183 19.98 -1.18 12.91
CA SER A 183 19.05 -1.51 11.84
C SER A 183 19.24 -2.95 11.34
N ILE A 184 18.25 -3.49 10.61
CA ILE A 184 18.34 -4.85 10.06
C ILE A 184 19.52 -5.02 9.09
N GLY A 185 19.88 -3.97 8.35
CA GLY A 185 21.05 -3.99 7.46
C GLY A 185 22.37 -4.08 8.20
N GLN A 186 22.50 -3.31 9.30
CA GLN A 186 23.68 -3.36 10.16
C GLN A 186 23.76 -4.71 10.91
N LEU A 187 22.64 -5.25 11.38
CA LEU A 187 22.60 -6.60 11.97
C LEU A 187 23.10 -7.66 10.99
N ALA A 188 22.62 -7.63 9.73
CA ALA A 188 23.08 -8.54 8.68
C ALA A 188 24.60 -8.42 8.43
N PHE A 189 25.14 -7.21 8.50
CA PHE A 189 26.57 -6.96 8.34
C PHE A 189 27.38 -7.51 9.52
N VAL A 190 27.01 -7.16 10.76
CA VAL A 190 27.71 -7.56 11.99
C VAL A 190 27.68 -9.08 12.20
N LEU A 191 26.57 -9.72 11.83
CA LEU A 191 26.40 -11.17 11.97
C LEU A 191 27.03 -11.98 10.82
N ARG A 192 27.76 -11.31 9.92
CA ARG A 192 28.47 -11.99 8.83
C ARG A 192 29.53 -12.92 9.40
N GLY A 193 29.34 -14.23 9.22
CA GLY A 193 30.25 -15.24 9.74
C GLY A 193 29.97 -15.68 11.18
N ALA A 194 28.97 -15.10 11.86
CA ALA A 194 28.53 -15.57 13.17
C ALA A 194 27.93 -16.98 13.08
N GLY A 195 28.03 -17.75 14.18
CA GLY A 195 27.47 -19.11 14.30
C GLY A 195 25.93 -19.19 14.37
N ILE A 196 25.21 -18.25 13.77
CA ILE A 196 23.75 -18.24 13.69
C ILE A 196 23.24 -19.34 12.75
N ASP A 197 22.08 -19.92 13.07
CA ASP A 197 21.46 -20.95 12.25
C ASP A 197 21.05 -20.40 10.86
N ALA A 198 21.01 -21.31 9.88
CA ALA A 198 20.74 -20.96 8.49
C ALA A 198 19.33 -20.40 8.25
N ARG A 199 18.35 -20.69 9.11
CA ARG A 199 17.00 -20.12 8.99
C ARG A 199 17.02 -18.66 9.43
N THR A 200 17.55 -18.38 10.62
CA THR A 200 17.69 -17.00 11.14
C THR A 200 18.48 -16.12 10.19
N ARG A 201 19.59 -16.63 9.63
CA ARG A 201 20.38 -15.90 8.63
C ARG A 201 19.58 -15.54 7.38
N ARG A 202 18.83 -16.50 6.81
CA ARG A 202 17.98 -16.26 5.64
C ARG A 202 16.89 -15.24 5.92
N THR A 203 16.26 -15.31 7.10
CA THR A 203 15.26 -14.31 7.52
C THR A 203 15.87 -12.91 7.57
N ILE A 204 17.03 -12.73 8.22
CA ILE A 204 17.71 -11.42 8.31
C ILE A 204 18.03 -10.86 6.91
N GLU A 205 18.57 -11.71 6.03
CA GLU A 205 18.93 -11.31 4.68
C GLU A 205 17.72 -10.88 3.84
N ARG A 206 16.58 -11.58 3.95
CA ARG A 206 15.32 -11.21 3.29
C ARG A 206 14.74 -9.90 3.81
N LEU A 207 14.75 -9.71 5.14
CA LEU A 207 14.29 -8.46 5.74
C LEU A 207 15.18 -7.28 5.31
N ARG A 208 16.49 -7.49 5.21
CA ARG A 208 17.43 -6.50 4.66
C ARG A 208 17.12 -6.18 3.20
N GLU A 209 16.94 -7.20 2.37
CA GLU A 209 16.61 -7.04 0.95
C GLU A 209 15.32 -6.22 0.77
N ALA A 210 14.24 -6.61 1.45
CA ALA A 210 12.96 -5.90 1.39
C ALA A 210 13.10 -4.45 1.88
N ARG A 211 13.78 -4.21 3.01
CA ARG A 211 14.02 -2.85 3.52
C ARG A 211 14.80 -2.01 2.51
N ASN A 212 15.83 -2.58 1.88
CA ASN A 212 16.66 -1.85 0.94
C ASN A 212 15.88 -1.46 -0.31
N LEU A 213 15.09 -2.36 -0.89
CA LEU A 213 14.20 -2.05 -2.01
C LEU A 213 13.24 -0.90 -1.65
N LEU A 214 12.57 -1.01 -0.50
CA LEU A 214 11.64 0.03 -0.04
C LEU A 214 12.34 1.37 0.24
N ALA A 215 13.56 1.36 0.78
CA ALA A 215 14.34 2.58 0.99
C ALA A 215 14.77 3.24 -0.33
N HIS A 216 14.86 2.48 -1.42
CA HIS A 216 15.16 2.96 -2.77
C HIS A 216 13.91 3.26 -3.61
N LEU A 217 12.73 3.38 -2.98
CA LEU A 217 11.46 3.66 -3.64
C LEU A 217 11.03 2.57 -4.65
N GLN A 218 11.48 1.32 -4.44
CA GLN A 218 11.17 0.20 -5.33
C GLN A 218 10.11 -0.70 -4.70
N PRO A 219 9.03 -1.03 -5.42
CA PRO A 219 8.07 -2.02 -4.95
C PRO A 219 8.74 -3.40 -4.87
N LEU A 220 8.35 -4.18 -3.86
CA LEU A 220 8.68 -5.58 -3.72
C LEU A 220 8.00 -6.39 -4.82
N SER A 221 8.72 -7.35 -5.38
CA SER A 221 8.13 -8.36 -6.27
C SER A 221 7.13 -9.23 -5.51
N ALA A 222 6.19 -9.84 -6.24
CA ALA A 222 5.21 -10.76 -5.64
C ALA A 222 5.87 -11.89 -4.83
N TRP A 223 6.99 -12.43 -5.33
CA TRP A 223 7.75 -13.48 -4.64
C TRP A 223 8.26 -13.02 -3.27
N LEU A 224 8.81 -11.80 -3.19
CA LEU A 224 9.35 -11.28 -1.94
C LEU A 224 8.22 -10.82 -1.01
N ALA A 225 7.25 -10.06 -1.52
CA ALA A 225 6.11 -9.56 -0.75
C ALA A 225 5.36 -10.68 -0.03
N LEU A 226 5.13 -11.81 -0.70
CA LEU A 226 4.35 -12.93 -0.15
C LEU A 226 5.21 -13.96 0.60
N HIS A 227 6.48 -13.65 0.87
CA HIS A 227 7.37 -14.58 1.54
C HIS A 227 7.02 -14.70 3.04
N GLU A 228 7.01 -15.93 3.59
CA GLU A 228 6.66 -16.23 4.99
C GLU A 228 7.41 -15.35 6.02
N ASP A 229 8.69 -15.07 5.78
CA ASP A 229 9.50 -14.21 6.65
C ASP A 229 8.97 -12.77 6.81
N LEU A 230 8.18 -12.27 5.86
CA LEU A 230 7.58 -10.92 5.90
C LEU A 230 6.12 -10.97 6.36
N ILE A 231 5.34 -11.91 5.83
CA ILE A 231 3.88 -11.98 6.06
C ILE A 231 3.44 -12.98 7.14
N GLY A 232 4.37 -13.69 7.80
CA GLY A 232 4.11 -14.60 8.92
C GLY A 232 4.07 -16.07 8.54
#